data_AF-A0A6G9YFQ0-F1
#
_entry.id   AF-A0A6G9YFQ0-F1
#
_cell.length_a   1.000
_cell.length_b   1.000
_cell.length_c   1.000
_cell.angle_alpha   90.00
_cell.angle_beta   90.00
_cell.angle_gamma   90.00
#
_symmetry.space_group_name_H-M   'P 1'
#
loop_
_entity.id
_entity.type
_entity.pdbx_description
1 polymer ?
#
loop_
_entity_poly.entity_id
_entity_poly.type
_entity_poly.pdbx_seq_one_letter_code
_entity_poly.pdbx_strand_id
1 'polypeptide(L)'
;MSVLHLADRGLAGVAAAARKSGARVVVPVVAGARVAGRTESGVSALLRGVDGLMLRIPAVAGRRVGRETWRALEPLLGPDTAEGFQLLHTDDLERFLVAAAASQRTGIVELTAPGLVTPTEVRKLLRRAGIRYSAWVPGWSGRAPLLDPTAAQRDWGFRYGWSAREVVEDLVRGLLGRKPDCRGFHARLGAIPVPVRGSLSSPEPRAGGPGAAGEFADHYPSAAARHTRYATLPESPTPLTADLHLGALRLADKSVATLLGPALRYRLSAPRHGCGCFSVAAERDGAATARHGCGCSSAVDERDGAATVRHGYGGLPLAGERGSAATAFKGMARLLIVARRYRASVARIDAAARAEALDADDIRALTDAQLHVRALLSRDRLAQAWQAVAVGDVLTRWAGLDDDVSDPAKSLPAVARLARQCRADIALHAIARRGDVRAARAAWPAFDSVIDEIAHRGPDEYELMEPTFGDRPDLLLTAAAEFASHTACLPNMQSGIECIIAEDAIADADRPGGRRYVADRDRSRDAVARITHCLRLLVRERATRLVRSGRLVDPDDACYLTFDELFCPPRDYAERIVSRRTAVSAPGAQAIGRETEPRTAFGPADRP
;
A
#
# COMPACT_ATOMS: atom_id res chain seq x y z
N MET A 1 -17.99 -27.58 5.28
CA MET A 1 -17.80 -27.13 3.89
C MET A 1 -18.57 -25.83 3.70
N SER A 2 -17.84 -24.78 3.30
CA SER A 2 -18.17 -23.46 2.71
C SER A 2 -19.39 -22.65 3.18
N VAL A 3 -19.07 -21.52 3.83
CA VAL A 3 -19.95 -20.40 4.22
C VAL A 3 -20.40 -19.61 3.00
N LEU A 4 -21.72 -19.43 2.82
CA LEU A 4 -22.27 -18.57 1.78
C LEU A 4 -22.70 -17.21 2.34
N HIS A 5 -21.95 -16.16 1.98
CA HIS A 5 -22.27 -14.77 2.28
C HIS A 5 -23.21 -14.21 1.20
N LEU A 6 -24.50 -14.02 1.53
CA LEU A 6 -25.44 -13.30 0.66
C LEU A 6 -26.40 -12.44 1.48
N ALA A 7 -26.29 -11.13 1.32
CA ALA A 7 -27.31 -10.16 1.72
C ALA A 7 -28.24 -9.80 0.54
N ASP A 8 -28.55 -10.76 -0.35
CA ASP A 8 -29.29 -10.51 -1.60
C ASP A 8 -30.45 -11.49 -1.87
N ARG A 9 -31.23 -11.23 -2.93
CA ARG A 9 -32.47 -11.89 -3.37
C ARG A 9 -32.41 -13.43 -3.45
N GLY A 10 -31.22 -14.03 -3.53
CA GLY A 10 -30.99 -15.47 -3.65
C GLY A 10 -30.97 -16.27 -2.33
N LEU A 11 -31.07 -15.64 -1.16
CA LEU A 11 -30.91 -16.31 0.13
C LEU A 11 -31.85 -17.52 0.33
N ALA A 12 -33.09 -17.45 -0.16
CA ALA A 12 -34.05 -18.55 -0.02
C ALA A 12 -33.62 -19.82 -0.77
N GLY A 13 -33.09 -19.67 -2.00
CA GLY A 13 -32.57 -20.78 -2.79
C GLY A 13 -31.33 -21.39 -2.15
N VAL A 14 -30.47 -20.55 -1.57
CA VAL A 14 -29.28 -20.98 -0.85
C VAL A 14 -29.63 -21.73 0.43
N ALA A 15 -30.55 -21.22 1.24
CA ALA A 15 -31.00 -21.90 2.45
C ALA A 15 -31.62 -23.27 2.10
N ALA A 16 -32.37 -23.36 1.00
CA ALA A 16 -32.90 -24.64 0.52
C ALA A 16 -31.79 -25.60 0.04
N ALA A 17 -30.79 -25.11 -0.68
CA ALA A 17 -29.64 -25.91 -1.11
C ALA A 17 -28.81 -26.39 0.08
N ALA A 18 -28.54 -25.50 1.04
CA ALA A 18 -27.82 -25.80 2.27
C ALA A 18 -28.53 -26.84 3.12
N ARG A 19 -29.87 -26.77 3.22
CA ARG A 19 -30.67 -27.80 3.91
C ARG A 19 -30.52 -29.18 3.26
N LYS A 20 -30.47 -29.23 1.93
CA LYS A 20 -30.30 -30.49 1.18
C LYS A 20 -28.89 -31.05 1.31
N SER A 21 -27.87 -30.20 1.33
CA SER A 21 -26.46 -30.61 1.39
C SER A 21 -25.90 -30.75 2.80
N GLY A 22 -26.63 -30.29 3.82
CA GLY A 22 -26.10 -30.15 5.19
C GLY A 22 -25.04 -29.06 5.33
N ALA A 23 -24.95 -28.12 4.37
CA ALA A 23 -23.97 -27.04 4.43
C ALA A 23 -24.37 -25.99 5.48
N ARG A 24 -23.37 -25.45 6.18
CA ARG A 24 -23.57 -24.36 7.16
C ARG A 24 -23.63 -23.00 6.47
N VAL A 25 -24.58 -22.17 6.87
CA VAL A 25 -24.80 -20.83 6.30
C VAL A 25 -24.49 -19.75 7.33
N VAL A 26 -23.74 -18.71 6.95
CA VAL A 26 -23.52 -17.54 7.80
C VAL A 26 -24.07 -16.31 7.09
N VAL A 27 -25.03 -15.62 7.72
CA VAL A 27 -25.75 -14.49 7.11
C VAL A 27 -25.61 -13.25 7.96
N PRO A 28 -24.85 -12.22 7.52
CA PRO A 28 -24.89 -10.91 8.14
C PRO A 28 -26.17 -10.15 7.78
N VAL A 29 -26.81 -9.57 8.79
CA VAL A 29 -28.06 -8.83 8.68
C VAL A 29 -27.91 -7.51 9.43
N VAL A 30 -28.10 -6.39 8.71
CA VAL A 30 -28.10 -5.07 9.33
C VAL A 30 -29.37 -4.93 10.18
N ALA A 31 -29.20 -4.74 11.48
CA ALA A 31 -30.28 -4.68 12.45
C ALA A 31 -31.20 -3.48 12.18
N GLY A 32 -32.51 -3.71 12.22
CA GLY A 32 -33.51 -2.69 11.89
C GLY A 32 -33.62 -2.33 10.41
N ALA A 33 -32.71 -2.79 9.54
CA ALA A 33 -32.80 -2.57 8.10
C ALA A 33 -33.56 -3.70 7.38
N ARG A 34 -34.17 -3.37 6.24
CA ARG A 34 -34.68 -4.39 5.31
C ARG A 34 -33.54 -4.87 4.40
N VAL A 35 -33.09 -6.11 4.57
CA VAL A 35 -32.08 -6.73 3.69
C VAL A 35 -32.78 -7.32 2.46
N ALA A 36 -32.48 -6.81 1.26
CA ALA A 36 -33.13 -7.22 0.01
C ALA A 36 -34.68 -7.19 0.06
N GLY A 37 -35.26 -6.27 0.85
CA GLY A 37 -36.71 -6.16 1.07
C GLY A 37 -37.28 -7.10 2.15
N ARG A 38 -36.47 -7.96 2.77
CA ARG A 38 -36.88 -8.84 3.87
C ARG A 38 -36.53 -8.24 5.23
N THR A 39 -37.41 -8.48 6.20
CA THR A 39 -37.15 -8.17 7.61
C THR A 39 -36.19 -9.20 8.22
N GLU A 40 -35.61 -8.84 9.35
CA GLU A 40 -34.80 -9.72 10.19
C GLU A 40 -35.51 -11.06 10.50
N SER A 41 -36.79 -10.98 10.88
CA SER A 41 -37.64 -12.15 11.14
C SER A 41 -37.79 -13.05 9.91
N GLY A 42 -37.80 -12.47 8.71
CA GLY A 42 -37.83 -13.22 7.45
C GLY A 42 -36.54 -13.98 7.17
N VAL A 43 -35.37 -13.41 7.52
CA VAL A 43 -34.08 -14.11 7.43
C VAL A 43 -34.01 -15.24 8.45
N SER A 44 -34.39 -14.96 9.71
CA SER A 44 -34.47 -15.97 10.76
C SER A 44 -35.38 -17.14 10.37
N ALA A 45 -36.54 -16.86 9.75
CA ALA A 45 -37.45 -17.90 9.25
C ALA A 45 -36.80 -18.79 8.17
N LEU A 46 -36.02 -18.22 7.24
CA LEU A 46 -35.33 -18.98 6.20
C LEU A 46 -34.23 -19.89 6.74
N LEU A 47 -33.58 -19.48 7.83
CA LEU A 47 -32.54 -20.25 8.50
C LEU A 47 -33.09 -21.33 9.44
N ARG A 48 -34.42 -21.39 9.67
CA ARG A 48 -35.01 -22.49 10.46
C ARG A 48 -34.74 -23.84 9.80
N GLY A 49 -34.28 -24.80 10.60
CA GLY A 49 -33.92 -26.14 10.13
C GLY A 49 -32.71 -26.15 9.17
N VAL A 50 -31.86 -25.13 9.21
CA VAL A 50 -30.54 -25.08 8.57
C VAL A 50 -29.52 -24.86 9.68
N ASP A 51 -28.34 -25.47 9.58
CA ASP A 51 -27.21 -25.09 10.43
C ASP A 51 -26.77 -23.67 10.04
N GLY A 52 -27.35 -22.69 10.70
CA GLY A 52 -27.25 -21.29 10.35
C GLY A 52 -26.65 -20.47 11.49
N LEU A 53 -25.76 -19.54 11.15
CA LEU A 53 -25.32 -18.46 12.03
C LEU A 53 -25.80 -17.13 11.44
N MET A 54 -26.68 -16.44 12.16
CA MET A 54 -27.15 -15.11 11.82
C MET A 54 -26.33 -14.07 12.59
N LEU A 55 -25.68 -13.16 11.86
CA LEU A 55 -24.92 -12.07 12.46
C LEU A 55 -25.77 -10.81 12.43
N ARG A 56 -26.24 -10.35 13.58
CA ARG A 56 -26.91 -9.05 13.69
C ARG A 56 -25.85 -7.97 13.81
N ILE A 57 -25.83 -7.03 12.88
CA ILE A 57 -24.80 -5.99 12.79
C ILE A 57 -25.42 -4.60 12.67
N PRO A 58 -24.77 -3.54 13.14
CA PRO A 58 -25.22 -2.17 12.89
C PRO A 58 -24.82 -1.76 11.47
N ALA A 59 -24.90 -0.46 11.17
CA ALA A 59 -24.34 0.06 9.94
C ALA A 59 -22.84 -0.26 9.83
N VAL A 60 -22.43 -0.79 8.68
CA VAL A 60 -21.03 -1.10 8.39
C VAL A 60 -20.38 0.09 7.70
N ALA A 61 -19.25 0.54 8.24
CA ALA A 61 -18.50 1.68 7.72
C ALA A 61 -16.98 1.44 7.83
N GLY A 62 -16.21 2.32 7.20
CA GLY A 62 -14.75 2.26 7.13
C GLY A 62 -14.24 2.81 5.81
N ARG A 63 -12.93 2.70 5.56
CA ARG A 63 -12.30 3.25 4.34
C ARG A 63 -12.77 2.61 3.04
N ARG A 64 -13.34 1.40 3.10
CA ARG A 64 -13.89 0.68 1.95
C ARG A 64 -15.30 1.17 1.62
N VAL A 65 -15.38 2.32 0.97
CA VAL A 65 -16.64 2.98 0.67
C VAL A 65 -17.27 2.47 -0.63
N GLY A 66 -18.57 2.18 -0.59
CA GLY A 66 -19.32 1.70 -1.74
C GLY A 66 -20.79 2.13 -1.71
N ARG A 67 -21.63 1.41 -2.46
CA ARG A 67 -23.07 1.69 -2.53
C ARG A 67 -23.78 1.51 -1.20
N GLU A 68 -23.39 0.50 -0.41
CA GLU A 68 -23.98 0.28 0.91
C GLU A 68 -23.55 1.35 1.91
N THR A 69 -22.29 1.83 1.84
CA THR A 69 -21.85 3.00 2.61
C THR A 69 -22.65 4.26 2.26
N TRP A 70 -22.94 4.47 0.97
CA TRP A 70 -23.76 5.59 0.51
C TRP A 70 -25.15 5.58 1.14
N ARG A 71 -25.78 4.41 1.23
CA ARG A 71 -27.07 4.23 1.92
C ARG A 71 -26.96 4.42 3.44
N ALA A 72 -25.84 3.98 4.01
CA ALA A 72 -25.58 4.15 5.44
C ALA A 72 -25.27 5.62 5.81
N LEU A 73 -24.93 6.52 4.88
CA LEU A 73 -24.62 7.92 5.23
C LEU A 73 -25.82 8.74 5.72
N GLU A 74 -27.04 8.41 5.29
CA GLU A 74 -28.26 9.14 5.69
C GLU A 74 -28.44 9.17 7.23
N PRO A 75 -28.52 8.03 7.95
CA PRO A 75 -28.65 8.03 9.40
C PRO A 75 -27.44 8.67 10.10
N LEU A 76 -26.23 8.51 9.55
CA LEU A 76 -24.99 9.06 10.12
C LEU A 76 -24.96 10.59 10.07
N LEU A 77 -25.67 11.18 9.12
CA LEU A 77 -25.74 12.62 8.90
C LEU A 77 -27.09 13.23 9.24
N GLY A 78 -28.03 12.39 9.71
CA GLY A 78 -29.39 12.75 10.08
C GLY A 78 -29.50 13.75 11.23
N PRO A 79 -30.74 14.07 11.66
CA PRO A 79 -30.96 15.01 12.76
C PRO A 79 -30.25 14.53 14.03
N ASP A 80 -29.82 15.47 14.86
CA ASP A 80 -29.13 15.15 16.10
C ASP A 80 -30.04 14.36 17.04
N THR A 81 -29.47 13.28 17.59
CA THR A 81 -30.07 12.50 18.66
C THR A 81 -29.04 12.38 19.78
N ALA A 82 -29.47 12.63 21.02
CA ALA A 82 -28.59 12.60 22.19
C ALA A 82 -28.09 11.18 22.52
N GLU A 83 -28.78 10.15 22.04
CA GLU A 83 -28.54 8.75 22.40
C GLU A 83 -27.42 8.08 21.60
N GLY A 84 -26.95 8.70 20.50
CA GLY A 84 -25.91 8.15 19.64
C GLY A 84 -26.31 6.86 18.91
N PHE A 85 -25.39 6.30 18.14
CA PHE A 85 -25.60 5.04 17.42
C PHE A 85 -24.32 4.19 17.35
N GLN A 86 -24.50 2.91 17.08
CA GLN A 86 -23.44 1.92 16.94
C GLN A 86 -22.97 1.78 15.49
N LEU A 87 -21.73 1.37 15.33
CA LEU A 87 -21.10 1.10 14.03
C LEU A 87 -20.31 -0.21 14.09
N LEU A 88 -20.06 -0.80 12.93
CA LEU A 88 -19.14 -1.91 12.78
C LEU A 88 -18.15 -1.60 11.67
N HIS A 89 -16.87 -1.87 11.91
CA HIS A 89 -15.86 -1.70 10.87
C HIS A 89 -15.87 -2.88 9.90
N THR A 90 -15.68 -2.62 8.59
CA THR A 90 -15.60 -3.68 7.57
C THR A 90 -14.52 -4.73 7.90
N ASP A 91 -13.34 -4.31 8.36
CA ASP A 91 -12.26 -5.25 8.73
C ASP A 91 -12.64 -6.16 9.91
N ASP A 92 -13.38 -5.66 10.90
CA ASP A 92 -13.83 -6.49 12.04
C ASP A 92 -14.95 -7.44 11.62
N LEU A 93 -15.84 -7.02 10.71
CA LEU A 93 -16.81 -7.92 10.09
C LEU A 93 -16.11 -9.06 9.32
N GLU A 94 -15.13 -8.74 8.47
CA GLU A 94 -14.36 -9.74 7.71
C GLU A 94 -13.61 -10.70 8.65
N ARG A 95 -12.95 -10.19 9.69
CA ARG A 95 -12.27 -11.03 10.69
C ARG A 95 -13.24 -11.94 11.43
N PHE A 96 -14.41 -11.45 11.81
CA PHE A 96 -15.43 -12.28 12.44
C PHE A 96 -15.95 -13.34 11.47
N LEU A 97 -16.17 -13.01 10.20
CA LEU A 97 -16.62 -13.97 9.18
C LEU A 97 -15.60 -15.10 8.97
N VAL A 98 -14.30 -14.80 8.98
CA VAL A 98 -13.24 -15.83 8.94
C VAL A 98 -13.30 -16.73 10.18
N ALA A 99 -13.43 -16.15 11.38
CA ALA A 99 -13.57 -16.92 12.62
C ALA A 99 -14.86 -17.77 12.63
N ALA A 100 -15.96 -17.21 12.12
CA ALA A 100 -17.22 -17.89 11.95
C ALA A 100 -17.10 -19.07 11.00
N ALA A 101 -16.39 -18.93 9.87
CA ALA A 101 -16.16 -19.99 8.91
C ALA A 101 -15.35 -21.16 9.46
N ALA A 102 -14.42 -20.88 10.38
CA ALA A 102 -13.61 -21.89 11.07
C ALA A 102 -14.33 -22.58 12.25
N SER A 103 -15.52 -22.11 12.62
CA SER A 103 -16.30 -22.59 13.77
C SER A 103 -17.53 -23.40 13.34
N GLN A 104 -18.02 -24.30 14.20
CA GLN A 104 -19.29 -25.02 14.01
C GLN A 104 -20.47 -24.36 14.75
N ARG A 105 -20.25 -23.23 15.43
CA ARG A 105 -21.29 -22.56 16.21
C ARG A 105 -22.41 -22.03 15.32
N THR A 106 -23.65 -22.18 15.77
CA THR A 106 -24.88 -21.73 15.10
C THR A 106 -25.66 -20.77 15.99
N GLY A 107 -26.79 -20.25 15.50
CA GLY A 107 -27.67 -19.36 16.25
C GLY A 107 -27.53 -17.89 15.82
N ILE A 108 -27.68 -16.97 16.78
CA ILE A 108 -27.62 -15.52 16.54
C ILE A 108 -26.45 -14.95 17.33
N VAL A 109 -25.64 -14.11 16.69
CA VAL A 109 -24.57 -13.35 17.35
C VAL A 109 -24.68 -11.90 16.92
N GLU A 110 -24.54 -10.98 17.87
CA GLU A 110 -24.55 -9.56 17.57
C GLU A 110 -23.13 -8.99 17.60
N LEU A 111 -22.82 -8.13 16.63
CA LEU A 111 -21.50 -7.52 16.50
C LEU A 111 -21.64 -6.01 16.49
N THR A 112 -20.93 -5.30 17.35
CA THR A 112 -20.79 -3.85 17.30
C THR A 112 -19.40 -3.44 17.75
N ALA A 113 -18.82 -2.44 17.09
CA ALA A 113 -17.61 -1.81 17.58
C ALA A 113 -17.87 -1.18 18.96
N PRO A 114 -16.88 -1.16 19.87
CA PRO A 114 -17.02 -0.51 21.17
C PRO A 114 -17.30 0.99 21.05
N GLY A 115 -18.24 1.49 21.84
CA GLY A 115 -18.60 2.91 21.92
C GLY A 115 -19.79 3.31 21.05
N LEU A 116 -20.23 4.55 21.22
CA LEU A 116 -21.30 5.19 20.46
C LEU A 116 -20.74 6.44 19.77
N VAL A 117 -21.35 6.81 18.66
CA VAL A 117 -21.04 8.06 17.95
C VAL A 117 -22.32 8.82 17.66
N THR A 118 -22.23 10.15 17.62
CA THR A 118 -23.36 11.03 17.32
C THR A 118 -23.28 11.60 15.91
N PRO A 119 -24.41 11.99 15.29
CA PRO A 119 -24.40 12.66 13.99
C PRO A 119 -23.56 13.95 13.99
N THR A 120 -23.57 14.70 15.11
CA THR A 120 -22.73 15.89 15.29
C THR A 120 -21.23 15.58 15.22
N GLU A 121 -20.77 14.52 15.88
CA GLU A 121 -19.36 14.10 15.81
C GLU A 121 -18.97 13.69 14.39
N VAL A 122 -19.82 12.94 13.69
CA VAL A 122 -19.61 12.56 12.29
C VAL A 122 -19.47 13.80 11.41
N ARG A 123 -20.41 14.76 11.53
CA ARG A 123 -20.34 16.03 10.77
C ARG A 123 -19.09 16.82 11.11
N LYS A 124 -18.68 16.87 12.37
CA LYS A 124 -17.45 17.56 12.80
C LYS A 124 -16.21 16.95 12.16
N LEU A 125 -16.09 15.61 12.14
CA LEU A 125 -14.97 14.91 11.52
C LEU A 125 -14.93 15.11 10.01
N LEU A 126 -16.08 15.02 9.31
CA LEU A 126 -16.16 15.30 7.88
C LEU A 126 -15.78 16.74 7.55
N ARG A 127 -16.28 17.72 8.31
CA ARG A 127 -15.95 19.15 8.12
C ARG A 127 -14.48 19.42 8.33
N ARG A 128 -13.86 18.84 9.37
CA ARG A 128 -12.41 18.95 9.65
C ARG A 128 -11.58 18.42 8.47
N ALA A 129 -12.06 17.37 7.80
CA ALA A 129 -11.43 16.81 6.61
C ALA A 129 -11.75 17.56 5.31
N GLY A 130 -12.49 18.68 5.36
CA GLY A 130 -12.90 19.46 4.19
C GLY A 130 -13.94 18.76 3.32
N ILE A 131 -14.61 17.73 3.86
CA ILE A 131 -15.60 16.94 3.15
C ILE A 131 -16.98 17.59 3.35
N ARG A 132 -17.58 18.02 2.24
CA ARG A 132 -18.95 18.54 2.20
C ARG A 132 -19.85 17.47 1.60
N TYR A 133 -20.73 16.91 2.44
CA TYR A 133 -21.83 16.05 2.01
C TYR A 133 -23.14 16.65 2.53
N SER A 134 -24.11 16.79 1.64
CA SER A 134 -25.51 16.95 1.99
C SER A 134 -26.17 15.59 1.78
N ALA A 135 -26.73 14.99 2.84
CA ALA A 135 -27.53 13.80 2.70
C ALA A 135 -28.83 14.18 1.98
N TRP A 136 -28.97 13.81 0.71
CA TRP A 136 -30.25 13.82 0.04
C TRP A 136 -30.43 12.48 -0.69
N VAL A 137 -30.81 11.47 0.08
CA VAL A 137 -31.45 10.24 -0.39
C VAL A 137 -32.37 9.75 0.74
N PRO A 138 -33.65 9.45 0.47
CA PRO A 138 -34.55 8.86 1.47
C PRO A 138 -34.34 7.35 1.57
N GLY A 139 -34.25 6.78 2.78
CA GLY A 139 -34.37 5.32 2.92
C GLY A 139 -34.13 4.65 4.27
N TRP A 140 -33.53 5.32 5.24
CA TRP A 140 -33.20 4.79 6.57
C TRP A 140 -33.82 5.68 7.67
N SER A 141 -35.14 5.83 7.65
CA SER A 141 -35.86 6.63 8.65
C SER A 141 -36.19 5.87 9.95
N GLY A 142 -35.57 4.71 10.19
CA GLY A 142 -35.77 3.92 11.40
C GLY A 142 -34.59 4.03 12.36
N ARG A 143 -34.87 4.28 13.66
CA ARG A 143 -33.87 4.16 14.72
C ARG A 143 -33.35 2.72 14.74
N ALA A 144 -32.05 2.53 14.47
CA ALA A 144 -31.43 1.21 14.56
C ALA A 144 -31.39 0.76 16.03
N PRO A 145 -31.73 -0.50 16.35
CA PRO A 145 -31.63 -1.01 17.70
C PRO A 145 -30.16 -1.05 18.16
N LEU A 146 -29.95 -0.83 19.47
CA LEU A 146 -28.65 -1.10 20.08
C LEU A 146 -28.46 -2.60 20.22
N LEU A 147 -27.28 -3.06 19.83
CA LEU A 147 -26.85 -4.45 19.83
C LEU A 147 -25.95 -4.74 21.04
N ASP A 148 -26.04 -5.97 21.53
CA ASP A 148 -25.26 -6.51 22.65
C ASP A 148 -24.10 -7.39 22.14
N PRO A 149 -22.84 -6.89 22.19
CA PRO A 149 -21.68 -7.65 21.73
C PRO A 149 -21.24 -8.75 22.71
N THR A 150 -21.93 -8.97 23.83
CA THR A 150 -21.48 -9.88 24.90
C THR A 150 -21.22 -11.30 24.39
N ALA A 151 -22.11 -11.85 23.55
CA ALA A 151 -21.91 -13.18 22.97
C ALA A 151 -20.65 -13.25 22.08
N ALA A 152 -20.40 -12.22 21.28
CA ALA A 152 -19.19 -12.15 20.47
C ALA A 152 -17.92 -12.05 21.34
N GLN A 153 -17.97 -11.32 22.45
CA GLN A 153 -16.80 -11.14 23.32
C GLN A 153 -16.54 -12.35 24.21
N ARG A 154 -17.56 -12.88 24.88
CA ARG A 154 -17.42 -13.97 25.86
C ARG A 154 -17.39 -15.35 25.22
N ASP A 155 -18.35 -15.63 24.34
CA ASP A 155 -18.50 -16.97 23.78
C ASP A 155 -17.54 -17.19 22.61
N TRP A 156 -17.32 -16.13 21.81
CA TRP A 156 -16.40 -16.18 20.67
C TRP A 156 -14.98 -15.71 20.97
N GLY A 157 -14.74 -15.08 22.13
CA GLY A 157 -13.44 -14.48 22.43
C GLY A 157 -13.06 -13.38 21.43
N PHE A 158 -14.03 -12.82 20.70
CA PHE A 158 -13.77 -11.88 19.62
C PHE A 158 -13.41 -10.51 20.18
N ARG A 159 -12.25 -9.99 19.75
CA ARG A 159 -11.79 -8.63 20.07
C ARG A 159 -11.85 -7.76 18.82
N TYR A 160 -12.50 -6.61 18.96
CA TYR A 160 -12.61 -5.59 17.94
C TYR A 160 -11.28 -4.86 17.76
N GLY A 161 -10.88 -4.63 16.51
CA GLY A 161 -9.72 -3.81 16.18
C GLY A 161 -10.05 -2.32 16.15
N TRP A 162 -11.32 -1.96 15.94
CA TRP A 162 -11.79 -0.58 15.83
C TRP A 162 -12.84 -0.25 16.90
N SER A 163 -12.73 0.94 17.47
CA SER A 163 -13.84 1.59 18.19
C SER A 163 -14.81 2.28 17.22
N ALA A 164 -16.05 2.53 17.65
CA ALA A 164 -17.06 3.22 16.84
C ALA A 164 -16.57 4.59 16.32
N ARG A 165 -15.80 5.31 17.14
CA ARG A 165 -15.17 6.57 16.73
C ARG A 165 -14.13 6.37 15.63
N GLU A 166 -13.22 5.41 15.80
CA GLU A 166 -12.19 5.14 14.79
C GLU A 166 -12.83 4.63 13.48
N VAL A 167 -13.98 3.96 13.52
CA VAL A 167 -14.75 3.61 12.31
C VAL A 167 -15.14 4.85 11.52
N VAL A 168 -15.59 5.92 12.18
CA VAL A 168 -15.92 7.19 11.52
C VAL A 168 -14.65 7.86 10.97
N GLU A 169 -13.55 7.85 11.73
CA GLU A 169 -12.28 8.38 11.26
C GLU A 169 -11.77 7.61 10.01
N ASP A 170 -11.94 6.29 9.97
CA ASP A 170 -11.58 5.47 8.80
C ASP A 170 -12.55 5.64 7.62
N LEU A 171 -13.84 5.84 7.89
CA LEU A 171 -14.82 6.26 6.88
C LEU A 171 -14.39 7.57 6.21
N VAL A 172 -13.95 8.56 7.00
CA VAL A 172 -13.42 9.82 6.49
C VAL A 172 -12.21 9.57 5.57
N ARG A 173 -11.29 8.67 5.94
CA ARG A 173 -10.15 8.28 5.07
C ARG A 173 -10.63 7.74 3.72
N GLY A 174 -11.66 6.89 3.72
CA GLY A 174 -12.24 6.32 2.50
C GLY A 174 -12.94 7.33 1.59
N LEU A 175 -13.58 8.34 2.17
CA LEU A 175 -14.32 9.39 1.45
C LEU A 175 -13.40 10.47 0.85
N LEU A 176 -12.22 10.69 1.43
CA LEU A 176 -11.26 11.67 0.94
C LEU A 176 -10.88 11.41 -0.52
N GLY A 177 -10.97 12.46 -1.35
CA GLY A 177 -10.69 12.36 -2.78
C GLY A 177 -11.78 11.69 -3.61
N ARG A 178 -12.94 11.38 -3.02
CA ARG A 178 -14.10 10.79 -3.73
C ARG A 178 -15.24 11.77 -3.89
N LYS A 179 -16.10 11.50 -4.87
CA LYS A 179 -17.40 12.14 -5.03
C LYS A 179 -18.50 11.07 -5.04
N PRO A 180 -19.69 11.38 -4.53
CA PRO A 180 -20.81 10.46 -4.57
C PRO A 180 -21.43 10.41 -5.97
N ASP A 181 -22.12 9.31 -6.25
CA ASP A 181 -22.99 9.08 -7.41
C ASP A 181 -24.09 8.07 -6.99
N CYS A 182 -25.11 7.90 -7.81
CA CYS A 182 -26.20 6.93 -7.61
C CYS A 182 -25.70 5.48 -7.46
N ARG A 183 -24.48 5.18 -7.93
CA ARG A 183 -23.82 3.87 -7.84
C ARG A 183 -22.87 3.72 -6.64
N GLY A 184 -22.67 4.78 -5.84
CA GLY A 184 -21.76 4.77 -4.68
C GLY A 184 -20.74 5.91 -4.74
N PHE A 185 -19.45 5.59 -4.56
CA PHE A 185 -18.37 6.59 -4.56
C PHE A 185 -17.35 6.33 -5.66
N HIS A 186 -16.93 7.40 -6.32
CA HIS A 186 -15.91 7.33 -7.36
C HIS A 186 -14.79 8.34 -7.08
N ALA A 187 -13.56 7.99 -7.46
CA ALA A 187 -12.42 8.89 -7.33
C ALA A 187 -12.67 10.18 -8.14
N ARG A 188 -12.38 11.34 -7.54
CA ARG A 188 -12.34 12.60 -8.28
C ARG A 188 -11.14 12.56 -9.22
N LEU A 189 -11.30 13.09 -10.43
CA LEU A 189 -10.19 13.20 -11.38
C LEU A 189 -9.03 13.99 -10.76
N GLY A 190 -7.83 13.40 -10.77
CA GLY A 190 -6.63 13.97 -10.17
C GLY A 190 -6.48 13.78 -8.65
N ALA A 191 -7.45 13.15 -7.98
CA ALA A 191 -7.28 12.73 -6.59
C ALA A 191 -6.73 11.31 -6.51
N ILE A 192 -5.92 11.05 -5.48
CA ILE A 192 -5.36 9.72 -5.16
C ILE A 192 -5.94 9.26 -3.83
N PRO A 193 -7.16 8.69 -3.83
CA PRO A 193 -7.83 8.23 -2.61
C PRO A 193 -7.28 6.88 -2.14
N VAL A 194 -7.48 6.54 -0.85
CA VAL A 194 -7.11 5.21 -0.32
C VAL A 194 -7.80 4.13 -1.17
N PRO A 195 -7.08 3.13 -1.70
CA PRO A 195 -7.69 2.13 -2.56
C PRO A 195 -8.78 1.36 -1.83
N VAL A 196 -9.93 1.20 -2.49
CA VAL A 196 -10.97 0.27 -2.03
C VAL A 196 -10.54 -1.09 -2.54
N ARG A 197 -10.21 -2.01 -1.63
CA ARG A 197 -9.83 -3.38 -1.99
C ARG A 197 -10.92 -4.02 -2.84
N GLY A 198 -10.68 -4.18 -4.13
CA GLY A 198 -11.08 -5.39 -4.83
C GLY A 198 -9.91 -6.36 -4.67
N SER A 199 -10.18 -7.63 -4.39
CA SER A 199 -9.20 -8.72 -4.29
C SER A 199 -7.82 -8.35 -4.85
N LEU A 200 -6.86 -8.12 -3.94
CA LEU A 200 -5.47 -8.39 -4.24
C LEU A 200 -5.23 -9.91 -4.39
N SER A 201 -6.26 -10.72 -4.08
CA SER A 201 -6.33 -12.13 -4.45
C SER A 201 -5.93 -12.23 -5.90
N SER A 202 -4.91 -13.06 -6.10
CA SER A 202 -4.20 -13.28 -7.33
C SER A 202 -5.11 -13.16 -8.55
N PRO A 203 -4.63 -12.63 -9.70
CA PRO A 203 -5.20 -13.14 -10.94
C PRO A 203 -5.20 -14.66 -10.79
N GLU A 204 -6.35 -15.31 -11.03
CA GLU A 204 -6.44 -16.77 -10.95
C GLU A 204 -5.14 -17.35 -11.51
N PRO A 205 -4.46 -18.25 -10.77
CA PRO A 205 -3.20 -18.81 -11.26
C PRO A 205 -3.52 -19.28 -12.67
N ARG A 206 -2.90 -18.63 -13.67
CA ARG A 206 -3.01 -19.15 -15.02
C ARG A 206 -2.38 -20.51 -14.88
N ALA A 207 -3.17 -21.56 -15.03
CA ALA A 207 -2.70 -22.92 -14.96
C ALA A 207 -1.62 -23.09 -16.05
N GLY A 208 -0.38 -22.75 -15.71
CA GLY A 208 0.78 -23.30 -16.36
C GLY A 208 0.69 -24.79 -16.18
N GLY A 209 0.99 -25.54 -17.24
CA GLY A 209 0.95 -27.00 -17.20
C GLY A 209 1.67 -27.56 -15.97
N PRO A 210 1.30 -28.77 -15.53
CA PRO A 210 1.85 -29.38 -14.32
C PRO A 210 3.38 -29.33 -14.35
N GLY A 211 3.98 -28.60 -13.40
CA GLY A 211 5.43 -28.45 -13.23
C GLY A 211 6.06 -27.10 -13.62
N ALA A 212 5.32 -26.13 -14.18
CA ALA A 212 5.94 -24.92 -14.77
C ALA A 212 5.92 -23.63 -13.91
N ALA A 213 5.16 -23.57 -12.82
CA ALA A 213 5.04 -22.35 -12.02
C ALA A 213 5.08 -22.68 -10.52
N GLY A 214 6.14 -22.24 -9.82
CA GLY A 214 6.16 -22.26 -8.35
C GLY A 214 5.02 -21.42 -7.76
N GLU A 215 4.69 -21.63 -6.49
CA GLU A 215 3.64 -20.92 -5.73
C GLU A 215 3.69 -19.38 -5.90
N PHE A 216 4.88 -18.86 -6.24
CA PHE A 216 5.14 -17.46 -6.48
C PHE A 216 5.73 -17.15 -7.86
N ALA A 217 5.67 -18.04 -8.86
CA ALA A 217 6.19 -17.74 -10.20
C ALA A 217 5.42 -16.59 -10.89
N ASP A 218 4.14 -16.39 -10.54
CA ASP A 218 3.35 -15.21 -10.94
C ASP A 218 3.62 -13.97 -10.03
N HIS A 219 4.33 -14.17 -8.93
CA HIS A 219 4.61 -13.18 -7.88
C HIS A 219 6.08 -12.73 -7.82
N TYR A 220 7.05 -13.51 -8.31
CA TYR A 220 8.46 -13.15 -8.43
C TYR A 220 8.76 -12.86 -9.90
N PRO A 221 8.96 -11.60 -10.28
CA PRO A 221 9.47 -11.30 -11.60
C PRO A 221 10.93 -11.78 -11.67
N SER A 222 11.16 -12.96 -12.25
CA SER A 222 12.49 -13.35 -12.71
C SER A 222 13.00 -12.29 -13.69
N ALA A 223 14.11 -11.63 -13.37
CA ALA A 223 14.80 -10.60 -14.16
C ALA A 223 14.00 -9.33 -14.52
N ALA A 224 12.68 -9.36 -14.69
CA ALA A 224 11.86 -8.21 -15.06
C ALA A 224 11.65 -7.20 -13.92
N ALA A 225 11.83 -7.61 -12.66
CA ALA A 225 11.89 -6.70 -11.51
C ALA A 225 13.09 -5.76 -11.61
N ARG A 226 14.17 -6.16 -12.29
CA ARG A 226 15.32 -5.30 -12.60
C ARG A 226 14.96 -4.13 -13.53
N HIS A 227 13.82 -4.19 -14.21
CA HIS A 227 13.41 -3.24 -15.25
C HIS A 227 12.08 -2.54 -14.96
N THR A 228 11.42 -2.87 -13.84
CA THR A 228 10.35 -2.01 -13.35
C THR A 228 10.95 -0.68 -12.90
N ARG A 229 10.27 0.44 -13.22
CA ARG A 229 10.61 1.84 -12.84
C ARG A 229 10.87 2.10 -11.34
N TYR A 230 10.81 1.05 -10.54
CA TYR A 230 10.99 0.99 -9.10
C TYR A 230 12.19 0.08 -8.82
N ALA A 231 13.37 0.45 -9.32
CA ALA A 231 14.66 -0.20 -9.10
C ALA A 231 15.14 -0.11 -7.64
N THR A 232 14.19 -0.15 -6.72
CA THR A 232 14.32 0.14 -5.30
C THR A 232 13.94 -1.06 -4.43
N LEU A 233 13.34 -2.11 -5.02
CA LEU A 233 13.14 -3.37 -4.32
C LEU A 233 14.43 -4.21 -4.42
N PRO A 234 14.74 -5.02 -3.39
CA PRO A 234 15.88 -5.94 -3.46
C PRO A 234 15.78 -6.90 -4.64
N GLU A 235 16.92 -7.44 -5.07
CA GLU A 235 16.98 -8.42 -6.17
C GLU A 235 16.20 -9.70 -5.88
N SER A 236 16.11 -10.10 -4.60
CA SER A 236 15.40 -11.27 -4.13
C SER A 236 14.62 -10.94 -2.85
N PRO A 237 13.45 -10.27 -2.97
CA PRO A 237 12.68 -9.85 -1.80
C PRO A 237 12.08 -11.06 -1.07
N THR A 238 11.89 -10.93 0.23
CA THR A 238 11.16 -11.95 0.98
C THR A 238 9.70 -12.08 0.50
N PRO A 239 9.04 -13.25 0.65
CA PRO A 239 7.65 -13.44 0.23
C PRO A 239 6.68 -12.37 0.77
N LEU A 240 6.87 -11.94 2.01
CA LEU A 240 6.05 -10.89 2.63
C LEU A 240 6.26 -9.53 1.96
N THR A 241 7.52 -9.14 1.73
CA THR A 241 7.89 -7.92 1.01
C THR A 241 7.30 -7.93 -0.40
N ALA A 242 7.42 -9.06 -1.10
CA ALA A 242 6.87 -9.24 -2.43
C ALA A 242 5.33 -9.09 -2.47
N ASP A 243 4.59 -9.74 -1.57
CA ASP A 243 3.13 -9.62 -1.47
C ASP A 243 2.69 -8.16 -1.28
N LEU A 244 3.32 -7.46 -0.33
CA LEU A 244 2.97 -6.08 0.02
C LEU A 244 3.32 -5.09 -1.10
N HIS A 245 4.56 -5.08 -1.58
CA HIS A 245 5.02 -4.09 -2.54
C HIS A 245 4.51 -4.37 -3.95
N LEU A 246 4.55 -5.62 -4.43
CA LEU A 246 4.10 -5.92 -5.80
C LEU A 246 2.58 -5.82 -5.93
N GLY A 247 1.82 -6.16 -4.87
CA GLY A 247 0.38 -5.89 -4.81
C GLY A 247 0.07 -4.39 -4.92
N ALA A 248 0.82 -3.56 -4.18
CA ALA A 248 0.70 -2.10 -4.24
C ALA A 248 1.07 -1.52 -5.62
N LEU A 249 2.16 -1.98 -6.22
CA LEU A 249 2.62 -1.56 -7.54
C LEU A 249 1.61 -1.89 -8.65
N ARG A 250 0.98 -3.08 -8.61
CA ARG A 250 -0.12 -3.43 -9.54
C ARG A 250 -1.31 -2.46 -9.44
N LEU A 251 -1.64 -2.00 -8.24
CA LEU A 251 -2.68 -0.99 -8.03
C LEU A 251 -2.24 0.40 -8.52
N ALA A 252 -0.95 0.72 -8.41
CA ALA A 252 -0.35 1.94 -8.94
C ALA A 252 -0.45 1.99 -10.47
N ASP A 253 -0.06 0.90 -11.13
CA ASP A 253 -0.17 0.72 -12.57
C ASP A 253 -1.61 0.87 -13.07
N LYS A 254 -2.58 0.24 -12.40
CA LYS A 254 -4.01 0.38 -12.73
C LYS A 254 -4.50 1.83 -12.62
N SER A 255 -3.93 2.59 -11.68
CA SER A 255 -4.26 4.01 -11.49
C SER A 255 -3.70 4.88 -12.61
N VAL A 256 -2.45 4.64 -13.01
CA VAL A 256 -1.82 5.27 -14.19
C VAL A 256 -2.59 4.92 -15.47
N ALA A 257 -2.95 3.66 -15.67
CA ALA A 257 -3.75 3.21 -16.79
C ALA A 257 -5.12 3.91 -16.85
N THR A 258 -5.73 4.21 -15.71
CA THR A 258 -7.00 4.95 -15.63
C THR A 258 -6.83 6.43 -15.94
N LEU A 259 -5.70 7.00 -15.56
CA LEU A 259 -5.33 8.39 -15.84
C LEU A 259 -5.06 8.63 -17.34
N LEU A 260 -4.32 7.73 -17.99
CA LEU A 260 -3.90 7.86 -19.39
C LEU A 260 -5.00 7.47 -20.42
N GLY A 261 -6.04 6.76 -20.00
CA GLY A 261 -7.20 6.42 -20.82
C GLY A 261 -6.98 5.25 -21.81
N PRO A 262 -8.06 4.71 -22.41
CA PRO A 262 -8.06 3.42 -23.11
C PRO A 262 -7.14 3.32 -24.34
N ALA A 263 -6.92 4.41 -25.07
CA ALA A 263 -6.02 4.41 -26.24
C ALA A 263 -4.54 4.22 -25.84
N LEU A 264 -4.12 4.78 -24.70
CA LEU A 264 -2.78 4.53 -24.15
C LEU A 264 -2.72 3.23 -23.35
N ARG A 265 -3.84 2.78 -22.78
CA ARG A 265 -3.93 1.46 -22.12
C ARG A 265 -3.46 0.36 -23.07
N TYR A 266 -3.92 0.33 -24.33
CA TYR A 266 -3.55 -0.72 -25.31
C TYR A 266 -2.04 -0.77 -25.59
N ARG A 267 -1.38 0.39 -25.76
CA ARG A 267 0.07 0.45 -26.03
C ARG A 267 0.94 0.11 -24.82
N LEU A 268 0.46 0.41 -23.61
CA LEU A 268 1.12 0.05 -22.35
C LEU A 268 0.76 -1.37 -21.86
N SER A 269 -0.20 -2.04 -22.51
CA SER A 269 -0.67 -3.39 -22.17
C SER A 269 -0.36 -4.44 -23.23
N ALA A 270 0.39 -4.09 -24.28
CA ALA A 270 0.98 -5.09 -25.16
C ALA A 270 1.89 -5.98 -24.29
N PRO A 271 1.59 -7.28 -24.14
CA PRO A 271 2.33 -8.19 -23.28
C PRO A 271 3.66 -8.49 -23.99
N ARG A 272 4.60 -7.54 -23.96
CA ARG A 272 5.94 -7.78 -24.51
C ARG A 272 6.78 -8.67 -23.59
N HIS A 273 6.36 -8.85 -22.34
CA HIS A 273 7.07 -9.66 -21.36
C HIS A 273 6.04 -10.35 -20.46
N GLY A 274 6.20 -11.66 -20.21
CA GLY A 274 5.29 -12.50 -19.41
C GLY A 274 5.12 -12.12 -17.93
N CYS A 275 5.46 -10.89 -17.54
CA CYS A 275 5.23 -10.35 -16.21
C CYS A 275 3.98 -9.46 -16.22
N GLY A 276 2.99 -9.76 -15.39
CA GLY A 276 1.75 -8.99 -15.21
C GLY A 276 1.92 -7.61 -14.56
N CYS A 277 3.05 -6.92 -14.80
CA CYS A 277 3.35 -5.56 -14.37
C CYS A 277 3.27 -4.62 -15.59
N PHE A 278 2.52 -3.52 -15.49
CA PHE A 278 2.35 -2.57 -16.59
C PHE A 278 3.58 -1.65 -16.65
N SER A 279 4.65 -2.12 -17.28
CA SER A 279 5.87 -1.34 -17.41
C SER A 279 5.71 -0.30 -18.52
N VAL A 280 5.43 0.95 -18.13
CA VAL A 280 5.45 2.12 -19.03
C VAL A 280 6.88 2.45 -19.52
N ALA A 281 7.89 1.63 -19.18
CA ALA A 281 9.28 1.74 -19.64
C ALA A 281 9.65 0.77 -20.79
N ALA A 282 8.75 -0.13 -21.23
CA ALA A 282 9.07 -1.18 -22.20
C ALA A 282 9.44 -0.70 -23.63
N GLU A 283 9.49 0.61 -23.89
CA GLU A 283 9.93 1.15 -25.18
C GLU A 283 11.45 1.42 -25.25
N ARG A 284 12.17 1.64 -24.14
CA ARG A 284 13.62 1.97 -24.20
C ARG A 284 14.52 0.73 -24.30
N ASP A 285 14.13 -0.38 -23.66
CA ASP A 285 15.01 -1.56 -23.49
C ASP A 285 14.72 -2.75 -24.43
N GLY A 286 13.86 -2.59 -25.44
CA GLY A 286 13.66 -3.65 -26.44
C GLY A 286 14.95 -4.10 -27.14
N ALA A 287 15.98 -3.25 -27.14
CA ALA A 287 17.31 -3.57 -27.66
C ALA A 287 18.28 -4.20 -26.63
N ALA A 288 18.00 -4.10 -25.33
CA ALA A 288 18.84 -4.64 -24.25
C ALA A 288 18.37 -6.03 -23.81
N THR A 289 17.05 -6.26 -23.70
CA THR A 289 16.49 -7.59 -23.43
C THR A 289 16.79 -8.59 -24.55
N ALA A 290 16.92 -8.13 -25.80
CA ALA A 290 17.36 -8.96 -26.92
C ALA A 290 18.82 -9.44 -26.79
N ARG A 291 19.67 -8.76 -26.03
CA ARG A 291 21.09 -9.12 -25.87
C ARG A 291 21.37 -10.04 -24.67
N HIS A 292 20.43 -10.19 -23.74
CA HIS A 292 20.68 -10.89 -22.46
C HIS A 292 19.80 -12.13 -22.26
N GLY A 293 19.68 -12.93 -23.33
CA GLY A 293 19.52 -14.38 -23.23
C GLY A 293 18.33 -14.92 -22.43
N CYS A 294 17.26 -14.14 -22.22
CA CYS A 294 16.00 -14.71 -21.77
C CYS A 294 15.47 -15.58 -22.92
N GLY A 295 15.60 -16.91 -22.80
CA GLY A 295 15.32 -17.92 -23.83
C GLY A 295 13.87 -18.01 -24.35
N CYS A 296 13.08 -16.94 -24.18
CA CYS A 296 11.81 -16.76 -24.85
C CYS A 296 12.05 -16.08 -26.20
N SER A 297 12.43 -16.87 -27.22
CA SER A 297 12.48 -16.41 -28.60
C SER A 297 11.07 -16.10 -29.08
N SER A 298 10.71 -14.82 -29.17
CA SER A 298 9.60 -14.39 -30.02
C SER A 298 10.18 -13.71 -31.24
N ALA A 299 10.05 -14.38 -32.38
CA ALA A 299 10.34 -13.88 -33.70
C ALA A 299 9.79 -12.46 -33.86
N VAL A 300 10.70 -11.53 -34.14
CA VAL A 300 10.37 -10.22 -34.67
C VAL A 300 9.83 -10.47 -36.07
N ASP A 301 8.52 -10.40 -36.25
CA ASP A 301 7.93 -10.44 -37.59
C ASP A 301 8.32 -9.12 -38.29
N GLU A 302 9.31 -9.20 -39.19
CA GLU A 302 9.88 -8.09 -39.98
C GLU A 302 8.89 -7.46 -40.99
N ARG A 303 7.57 -7.65 -40.83
CA ARG A 303 6.57 -7.21 -41.80
C ARG A 303 6.03 -5.80 -41.60
N ASP A 304 6.24 -5.18 -40.44
CA ASP A 304 5.94 -3.76 -40.24
C ASP A 304 7.23 -2.95 -40.39
N GLY A 305 7.48 -2.53 -41.64
CA GLY A 305 8.64 -1.75 -42.03
C GLY A 305 8.93 -0.60 -41.09
N ALA A 306 10.22 -0.36 -40.87
CA ALA A 306 10.83 0.67 -40.04
C ALA A 306 10.06 2.01 -40.04
N ALA A 307 9.09 2.13 -39.14
CA ALA A 307 8.50 3.41 -38.78
C ALA A 307 9.36 4.00 -37.66
N THR A 308 10.36 4.79 -38.05
CA THR A 308 11.14 5.65 -37.17
C THR A 308 10.19 6.70 -36.58
N VAL A 309 9.44 6.34 -35.54
CA VAL A 309 8.62 7.27 -34.77
C VAL A 309 9.59 8.22 -34.07
N ARG A 310 9.65 9.45 -34.58
CA ARG A 310 10.46 10.53 -34.02
C ARG A 310 9.89 10.90 -32.64
N HIS A 311 10.36 10.23 -31.60
CA HIS A 311 10.05 10.56 -30.21
C HIS A 311 10.73 11.88 -29.85
N GLY A 312 9.95 12.96 -29.78
CA GLY A 312 10.43 14.22 -29.21
C GLY A 312 10.65 14.06 -27.70
N TYR A 313 11.77 14.56 -27.20
CA TYR A 313 12.04 14.75 -25.78
C TYR A 313 10.80 15.40 -25.09
N GLY A 314 10.26 14.70 -24.08
CA GLY A 314 8.96 15.01 -23.43
C GLY A 314 7.76 14.18 -23.90
N GLY A 315 8.01 13.06 -24.58
CA GLY A 315 7.04 12.19 -25.25
C GLY A 315 6.02 11.45 -24.39
N LEU A 316 4.83 12.04 -24.22
CA LEU A 316 3.59 11.27 -24.13
C LEU A 316 2.93 11.29 -25.52
N PRO A 317 2.75 10.15 -26.21
CA PRO A 317 2.11 10.13 -27.51
C PRO A 317 0.63 10.45 -27.36
N LEU A 318 0.23 11.70 -27.60
CA LEU A 318 -1.18 12.11 -27.49
C LEU A 318 -2.04 11.69 -28.69
N ALA A 319 -1.43 11.22 -29.79
CA ALA A 319 -2.16 10.63 -30.91
C ALA A 319 -1.34 9.47 -31.48
N GLY A 320 -1.95 8.28 -31.56
CA GLY A 320 -1.58 7.31 -32.59
C GLY A 320 -2.26 7.70 -33.90
N GLU A 321 -1.76 7.22 -35.03
CA GLU A 321 -2.24 7.50 -36.40
C GLU A 321 -3.74 7.19 -36.67
N ARG A 322 -4.49 6.70 -35.67
CA ARG A 322 -5.94 6.44 -35.72
C ARG A 322 -6.74 7.13 -34.59
N GLY A 323 -6.11 7.92 -33.73
CA GLY A 323 -6.77 8.65 -32.65
C GLY A 323 -7.20 10.05 -33.10
N SER A 324 -8.51 10.33 -33.12
CA SER A 324 -9.02 11.68 -33.36
C SER A 324 -8.38 12.71 -32.40
N ALA A 325 -8.09 13.92 -32.89
CA ALA A 325 -7.60 15.06 -32.09
C ALA A 325 -8.43 15.32 -30.82
N ALA A 326 -9.72 14.97 -30.83
CA ALA A 326 -10.58 15.04 -29.65
C ALA A 326 -10.14 14.11 -28.50
N THR A 327 -9.56 12.94 -28.81
CA THR A 327 -9.04 12.00 -27.82
C THR A 327 -7.73 12.51 -27.21
N ALA A 328 -6.85 13.07 -28.04
CA ALA A 328 -5.63 13.74 -27.62
C ALA A 328 -5.93 14.90 -26.66
N PHE A 329 -6.88 15.76 -27.03
CA PHE A 329 -7.33 16.89 -26.22
C PHE A 329 -7.90 16.44 -24.87
N LYS A 330 -8.78 15.43 -24.86
CA LYS A 330 -9.33 14.86 -23.62
C LYS A 330 -8.24 14.25 -22.72
N GLY A 331 -7.22 13.62 -23.31
CA GLY A 331 -6.05 13.11 -22.58
C GLY A 331 -5.25 14.24 -21.93
N MET A 332 -4.92 15.28 -22.69
CA MET A 332 -4.21 16.46 -22.18
C MET A 332 -4.99 17.17 -21.08
N ALA A 333 -6.30 17.39 -21.26
CA ALA A 333 -7.15 18.02 -20.25
C ALA A 333 -7.17 17.23 -18.92
N ARG A 334 -7.22 15.89 -19.00
CA ARG A 334 -7.14 15.03 -17.79
C ARG A 334 -5.79 15.16 -17.10
N LEU A 335 -4.70 15.15 -17.86
CA LEU A 335 -3.35 15.28 -17.33
C LEU A 335 -3.13 16.62 -16.62
N LEU A 336 -3.62 17.72 -17.21
CA LEU A 336 -3.60 19.04 -16.57
C LEU A 336 -4.40 19.07 -15.26
N ILE A 337 -5.57 18.42 -15.20
CA ILE A 337 -6.37 18.34 -13.97
C ILE A 337 -5.62 17.55 -12.88
N VAL A 338 -4.96 16.46 -13.25
CA VAL A 338 -4.12 15.67 -12.33
C VAL A 338 -2.95 16.52 -11.83
N ALA A 339 -2.20 17.12 -12.74
CA ALA A 339 -1.03 17.95 -12.44
C ALA A 339 -1.36 19.04 -11.41
N ARG A 340 -2.49 19.75 -11.60
CA ARG A 340 -2.97 20.79 -10.67
C ARG A 340 -3.30 20.26 -9.26
N ARG A 341 -3.70 18.99 -9.14
CA ARG A 341 -4.14 18.37 -7.87
C ARG A 341 -3.09 17.49 -7.22
N TYR A 342 -2.00 17.19 -7.93
CA TYR A 342 -1.00 16.22 -7.50
C TYR A 342 -0.37 16.61 -6.16
N ARG A 343 0.18 17.83 -6.04
CA ARG A 343 0.75 18.33 -4.77
C ARG A 343 -0.20 18.17 -3.59
N ALA A 344 -1.47 18.56 -3.77
CA ALA A 344 -2.46 18.48 -2.69
C ALA A 344 -2.80 17.03 -2.31
N SER A 345 -2.64 16.07 -3.23
CA SER A 345 -2.77 14.64 -2.92
C SER A 345 -1.54 14.11 -2.21
N VAL A 346 -0.34 14.44 -2.68
CA VAL A 346 0.92 14.07 -2.04
C VAL A 346 1.00 14.61 -0.61
N ALA A 347 0.72 15.90 -0.40
CA ALA A 347 0.75 16.52 0.93
C ALA A 347 -0.19 15.82 1.92
N ARG A 348 -1.37 15.38 1.45
CA ARG A 348 -2.31 14.60 2.28
C ARG A 348 -1.79 13.19 2.59
N ILE A 349 -1.13 12.55 1.64
CA ILE A 349 -0.56 11.21 1.83
C ILE A 349 0.62 11.28 2.80
N ASP A 350 1.54 12.23 2.63
CA ASP A 350 2.68 12.47 3.54
C ASP A 350 2.20 12.82 4.96
N ALA A 351 1.23 13.73 5.10
CA ALA A 351 0.65 14.06 6.39
C ALA A 351 -0.02 12.84 7.06
N ALA A 352 -0.73 12.01 6.30
CA ALA A 352 -1.33 10.79 6.82
C ALA A 352 -0.27 9.76 7.22
N ALA A 353 0.76 9.55 6.41
CA ALA A 353 1.86 8.62 6.72
C ALA A 353 2.61 9.02 8.00
N ARG A 354 2.74 10.33 8.28
CA ARG A 354 3.31 10.84 9.55
C ARG A 354 2.36 10.66 10.73
N ALA A 355 1.09 11.05 10.58
CA ALA A 355 0.12 10.99 11.66
C ALA A 355 -0.31 9.57 12.04
N GLU A 356 -0.14 8.60 11.14
CA GLU A 356 -0.51 7.19 11.34
C GLU A 356 0.72 6.30 11.61
N ALA A 357 1.93 6.87 11.60
CA ALA A 357 3.12 6.16 12.04
C ALA A 357 3.01 5.87 13.55
N LEU A 358 3.29 4.63 13.93
CA LEU A 358 3.33 4.19 15.32
C LEU A 358 4.77 3.82 15.64
N ASP A 359 5.20 4.16 16.85
CA ASP A 359 6.48 3.70 17.36
C ASP A 359 6.38 2.27 17.94
N ALA A 360 7.50 1.74 18.42
CA ALA A 360 7.55 0.39 18.96
C ALA A 360 6.77 0.23 20.28
N ASP A 361 6.65 1.28 21.10
CA ASP A 361 5.92 1.25 22.37
C ASP A 361 4.42 1.22 22.11
N ASP A 362 3.94 2.10 21.24
CA ASP A 362 2.56 2.15 20.77
C ASP A 362 2.13 0.80 20.18
N ILE A 363 2.96 0.20 19.32
CA ILE A 363 2.70 -1.10 18.69
C ILE A 363 2.60 -2.22 19.73
N ARG A 364 3.50 -2.23 20.73
CA ARG A 364 3.48 -3.22 21.82
C ARG A 364 2.22 -3.12 22.67
N ALA A 365 1.66 -1.92 22.85
CA ALA A 365 0.43 -1.71 23.59
C ALA A 365 -0.85 -2.20 22.86
N LEU A 366 -0.79 -2.42 21.55
CA LEU A 366 -1.95 -2.89 20.77
C LEU A 366 -2.33 -4.33 21.11
N THR A 367 -3.62 -4.62 21.19
CA THR A 367 -4.12 -6.01 21.16
C THR A 367 -3.87 -6.65 19.79
N ASP A 368 -3.90 -7.99 19.68
CA ASP A 368 -3.77 -8.69 18.37
C ASP A 368 -4.78 -8.21 17.33
N ALA A 369 -5.98 -7.85 17.79
CA ALA A 369 -7.03 -7.32 16.96
C ALA A 369 -6.67 -5.94 16.39
N GLN A 370 -6.19 -5.04 17.25
CA GLN A 370 -5.76 -3.71 16.85
C GLN A 370 -4.51 -3.79 15.96
N LEU A 371 -3.54 -4.62 16.30
CA LEU A 371 -2.33 -4.86 15.52
C LEU A 371 -2.68 -5.26 14.08
N HIS A 372 -3.59 -6.23 13.91
CA HIS A 372 -4.03 -6.68 12.60
C HIS A 372 -4.69 -5.56 11.80
N VAL A 373 -5.62 -4.79 12.39
CA VAL A 373 -6.30 -3.73 11.62
C VAL A 373 -5.40 -2.54 11.30
N ARG A 374 -4.42 -2.23 12.15
CA ARG A 374 -3.39 -1.22 11.83
C ARG A 374 -2.49 -1.70 10.69
N ALA A 375 -2.13 -2.99 10.65
CA ALA A 375 -1.40 -3.56 9.53
C ALA A 375 -2.22 -3.53 8.22
N LEU A 376 -3.53 -3.81 8.28
CA LEU A 376 -4.43 -3.71 7.13
C LEU A 376 -4.51 -2.26 6.60
N LEU A 377 -4.58 -1.27 7.50
CA LEU A 377 -4.56 0.14 7.13
C LEU A 377 -3.22 0.51 6.47
N SER A 378 -2.09 0.11 7.07
CA SER A 378 -0.77 0.39 6.51
C SER A 378 -0.55 -0.26 5.13
N ARG A 379 -1.07 -1.47 4.89
CA ARG A 379 -1.09 -2.10 3.55
C ARG A 379 -1.87 -1.26 2.53
N ASP A 380 -3.03 -0.73 2.92
CA ASP A 380 -3.84 0.13 2.04
C ASP A 380 -3.17 1.49 1.79
N ARG A 381 -2.48 2.04 2.80
CA ARG A 381 -1.67 3.26 2.68
C ARG A 381 -0.45 3.07 1.79
N LEU A 382 0.21 1.91 1.87
CA LEU A 382 1.35 1.57 1.02
C LEU A 382 0.93 1.60 -0.46
N ALA A 383 -0.20 0.97 -0.79
CA ALA A 383 -0.77 1.02 -2.13
C ALA A 383 -1.14 2.44 -2.58
N GLN A 384 -1.70 3.26 -1.68
CA GLN A 384 -1.99 4.67 -1.98
C GLN A 384 -0.73 5.49 -2.26
N ALA A 385 0.34 5.28 -1.48
CA ALA A 385 1.60 5.99 -1.65
C ALA A 385 2.30 5.60 -2.96
N TRP A 386 2.31 4.31 -3.32
CA TRP A 386 2.80 3.85 -4.62
C TRP A 386 2.01 4.42 -5.80
N GLN A 387 0.68 4.56 -5.69
CA GLN A 387 -0.10 5.28 -6.70
C GLN A 387 0.37 6.72 -6.89
N ALA A 388 0.73 7.41 -5.81
CA ALA A 388 1.26 8.77 -5.89
C ALA A 388 2.63 8.80 -6.57
N VAL A 389 3.55 7.90 -6.22
CA VAL A 389 4.85 7.77 -6.89
C VAL A 389 4.67 7.55 -8.40
N ALA A 390 3.80 6.61 -8.80
CA ALA A 390 3.54 6.29 -10.19
C ALA A 390 2.96 7.47 -10.98
N VAL A 391 2.05 8.24 -10.38
CA VAL A 391 1.51 9.47 -10.98
C VAL A 391 2.60 10.55 -11.09
N GLY A 392 3.44 10.71 -10.07
CA GLY A 392 4.58 11.62 -10.09
C GLY A 392 5.55 11.30 -11.21
N ASP A 393 5.88 10.03 -11.40
CA ASP A 393 6.73 9.54 -12.49
C ASP A 393 6.17 9.86 -13.88
N VAL A 394 4.85 9.81 -14.07
CA VAL A 394 4.21 10.24 -15.32
C VAL A 394 4.31 11.75 -15.50
N LEU A 395 4.10 12.53 -14.43
CA LEU A 395 4.13 13.99 -14.47
C LEU A 395 5.55 14.54 -14.69
N THR A 396 6.56 13.93 -14.08
CA THR A 396 7.98 14.28 -14.28
C THR A 396 8.38 14.08 -15.74
N ARG A 397 8.02 12.94 -16.35
CA ARG A 397 8.27 12.68 -17.78
C ARG A 397 7.46 13.60 -18.68
N TRP A 398 6.20 13.87 -18.34
CA TRP A 398 5.39 14.86 -19.05
C TRP A 398 6.02 16.26 -19.03
N ALA A 399 6.70 16.61 -17.93
CA ALA A 399 7.45 17.85 -17.82
C ALA A 399 8.80 17.84 -18.56
N GLY A 400 9.16 16.74 -19.23
CA GLY A 400 10.38 16.63 -20.05
C GLY A 400 11.64 16.32 -19.25
N LEU A 401 11.52 15.85 -18.01
CA LEU A 401 12.66 15.42 -17.20
C LEU A 401 12.89 13.91 -17.40
N ASP A 402 14.14 13.52 -17.67
CA ASP A 402 14.59 12.13 -17.72
C ASP A 402 14.68 11.52 -16.31
N ASP A 403 14.57 10.18 -16.24
CA ASP A 403 14.55 9.41 -14.99
C ASP A 403 15.89 9.41 -14.23
N ASP A 404 16.99 9.86 -14.85
CA ASP A 404 18.33 9.92 -14.22
C ASP A 404 18.41 10.90 -13.04
N VAL A 405 17.37 11.72 -12.84
CA VAL A 405 17.23 12.57 -11.65
C VAL A 405 16.34 11.87 -10.62
N SER A 406 16.85 10.79 -10.01
CA SER A 406 16.39 10.33 -8.69
C SER A 406 17.18 9.13 -8.16
N ASP A 407 17.88 9.32 -7.03
CA ASP A 407 17.58 8.63 -5.76
C ASP A 407 18.51 9.10 -4.59
N PRO A 408 18.45 10.37 -4.13
CA PRO A 408 18.99 10.65 -2.80
C PRO A 408 18.04 11.46 -1.90
N ALA A 409 16.74 11.44 -2.16
CA ALA A 409 15.91 12.61 -1.87
C ALA A 409 15.58 12.90 -0.39
N LYS A 410 15.93 12.05 0.59
CA LYS A 410 15.83 12.43 2.03
C LYS A 410 16.91 11.89 2.96
N SER A 411 17.51 10.74 2.67
CA SER A 411 18.68 10.28 3.43
C SER A 411 19.87 11.21 3.21
N LEU A 412 20.09 11.71 1.98
CA LEU A 412 21.24 12.55 1.66
C LEU A 412 21.23 13.91 2.36
N PRO A 413 20.10 14.66 2.47
CA PRO A 413 20.07 15.88 3.30
C PRO A 413 20.39 15.64 4.77
N ALA A 414 19.88 14.55 5.37
CA ALA A 414 20.16 14.21 6.77
C ALA A 414 21.63 13.79 6.96
N VAL A 415 22.15 12.93 6.08
CA VAL A 415 23.56 12.53 6.01
C VAL A 415 24.45 13.76 5.80
N ALA A 416 24.10 14.68 4.91
CA ALA A 416 24.86 15.90 4.65
C ALA A 416 24.82 16.88 5.82
N ARG A 417 23.68 17.00 6.53
CA ARG A 417 23.57 17.77 7.77
C ARG A 417 24.47 17.19 8.86
N LEU A 418 24.48 15.87 9.02
CA LEU A 418 25.37 15.19 9.96
C LEU A 418 26.85 15.29 9.55
N ALA A 419 27.15 15.19 8.26
CA ALA A 419 28.49 15.38 7.73
C ALA A 419 29.01 16.79 7.95
N ARG A 420 28.15 17.82 7.88
CA ARG A 420 28.51 19.20 8.27
C ARG A 420 28.95 19.27 9.73
N GLN A 421 28.24 18.61 10.63
CA GLN A 421 28.63 18.56 12.05
C GLN A 421 29.96 17.81 12.24
N CYS A 422 30.16 16.70 11.53
CA CYS A 422 31.42 15.98 11.55
C CYS A 422 32.59 16.83 10.99
N ARG A 423 32.34 17.71 10.01
CA ARG A 423 33.39 18.64 9.52
C ARG A 423 33.73 19.73 10.52
N ALA A 424 32.76 20.17 11.33
CA ALA A 424 32.95 21.21 12.33
C ALA A 424 33.66 20.70 13.60
N ASP A 425 33.55 19.40 13.91
CA ASP A 425 34.11 18.79 15.12
C ASP A 425 34.87 17.49 14.82
N ILE A 426 36.20 17.54 14.97
CA ILE A 426 37.12 16.41 14.74
C ILE A 426 36.83 15.24 15.71
N ALA A 427 36.44 15.53 16.95
CA ALA A 427 36.12 14.50 17.93
C ALA A 427 34.82 13.78 17.52
N LEU A 428 33.79 14.53 17.11
CA LEU A 428 32.55 13.97 16.58
C LEU A 428 32.79 13.17 15.29
N HIS A 429 33.66 13.64 14.39
CA HIS A 429 34.05 12.88 13.20
C HIS A 429 34.68 11.53 13.56
N ALA A 430 35.58 11.50 14.54
CA ALA A 430 36.23 10.27 14.99
C ALA A 430 35.23 9.30 15.67
N ILE A 431 34.27 9.84 16.44
CA ILE A 431 33.15 9.06 17.01
C ILE A 431 32.29 8.47 15.89
N ALA A 432 31.89 9.28 14.92
CA ALA A 432 31.04 8.87 13.81
C ALA A 432 31.70 7.81 12.92
N ARG A 433 33.01 7.93 12.64
CA ARG A 433 33.81 6.93 11.92
C ARG A 433 33.83 5.55 12.59
N ARG A 434 33.69 5.49 13.91
CA ARG A 434 33.63 4.24 14.68
C ARG A 434 32.21 3.68 14.80
N GLY A 435 31.20 4.41 14.34
CA GLY A 435 29.79 4.06 14.55
C GLY A 435 29.38 4.05 16.03
N ASP A 436 30.08 4.78 16.91
CA ASP A 436 29.79 4.76 18.35
C ASP A 436 28.57 5.63 18.67
N VAL A 437 27.39 5.00 18.62
CA VAL A 437 26.09 5.61 18.88
C VAL A 437 26.01 6.21 20.28
N ARG A 438 26.59 5.56 21.29
CA ARG A 438 26.51 6.03 22.68
C ARG A 438 27.33 7.30 22.86
N ALA A 439 28.56 7.32 22.34
CA ALA A 439 29.39 8.51 22.36
C ALA A 439 28.79 9.63 21.50
N ALA A 440 28.18 9.31 20.36
CA ALA A 440 27.50 10.28 19.50
C ALA A 440 26.35 10.98 20.23
N ARG A 441 25.51 10.24 20.97
CA ARG A 441 24.43 10.82 21.79
C ARG A 441 24.96 11.77 22.88
N ALA A 442 26.10 11.43 23.49
CA ALA A 442 26.71 12.26 24.52
C ALA A 442 27.34 13.54 23.94
N ALA A 443 28.01 13.43 22.78
CA ALA A 443 28.68 14.54 22.11
C ALA A 443 27.71 15.45 21.34
N TRP A 444 26.60 14.89 20.86
CA TRP A 444 25.62 15.60 20.04
C TRP A 444 24.18 15.33 20.52
N PRO A 445 23.64 16.16 21.43
CA PRO A 445 22.30 15.97 21.99
C PRO A 445 21.16 15.98 20.96
N ALA A 446 21.35 16.59 19.78
CA ALA A 446 20.33 16.60 18.73
C ALA A 446 20.36 15.35 17.83
N PHE A 447 21.26 14.40 18.09
CA PHE A 447 21.39 13.18 17.28
C PHE A 447 20.09 12.36 17.24
N ASP A 448 19.44 12.17 18.39
CA ASP A 448 18.21 11.39 18.47
C ASP A 448 17.07 12.04 17.67
N SER A 449 16.98 13.37 17.65
CA SER A 449 15.99 14.07 16.80
C SER A 449 16.24 13.84 15.30
N VAL A 450 17.50 13.65 14.88
CA VAL A 450 17.81 13.29 13.49
C VAL A 450 17.42 11.84 13.21
N ILE A 451 17.70 10.93 14.15
CA ILE A 451 17.24 9.54 14.03
C ILE A 451 15.72 9.50 13.94
N ASP A 452 14.98 10.19 14.80
CA ASP A 452 13.51 10.23 14.75
C ASP A 452 12.97 10.71 13.39
N GLU A 453 13.68 11.63 12.73
CA GLU A 453 13.31 12.14 11.41
C GLU A 453 13.44 11.07 10.31
N ILE A 454 14.53 10.28 10.34
CA ILE A 454 14.95 9.36 9.27
C ILE A 454 15.07 7.89 9.68
N ALA A 455 14.54 7.50 10.84
CA ALA A 455 14.61 6.14 11.37
C ALA A 455 14.00 5.11 10.42
N HIS A 456 13.04 5.52 9.60
CA HIS A 456 12.39 4.70 8.58
C HIS A 456 13.18 4.58 7.26
N ARG A 457 14.32 5.27 7.14
CA ARG A 457 15.23 5.20 5.99
C ARG A 457 16.37 4.24 6.29
N GLY A 458 17.01 3.71 5.26
CA GLY A 458 18.19 2.86 5.41
C GLY A 458 18.60 2.25 4.07
N PRO A 459 19.68 1.46 4.05
CA PRO A 459 19.94 0.53 2.95
C PRO A 459 18.73 -0.39 2.76
N ASP A 460 18.35 -0.64 1.50
CA ASP A 460 17.23 -1.53 1.14
C ASP A 460 15.95 -1.31 1.97
N GLU A 461 15.60 -0.05 2.22
CA GLU A 461 14.48 0.39 3.10
C GLU A 461 13.09 -0.16 2.75
N TYR A 462 12.94 -0.81 1.60
CA TYR A 462 11.71 -1.48 1.18
C TYR A 462 11.68 -2.97 1.48
N GLU A 463 12.78 -3.58 1.92
CA GLU A 463 12.81 -4.94 2.45
C GLU A 463 12.44 -4.94 3.93
N LEU A 464 11.40 -5.68 4.30
CA LEU A 464 10.94 -5.77 5.68
C LEU A 464 11.94 -6.47 6.59
N MET A 465 12.76 -7.38 6.04
CA MET A 465 13.84 -8.03 6.80
C MET A 465 14.99 -7.08 7.13
N GLU A 466 15.30 -6.13 6.26
CA GLU A 466 16.52 -5.32 6.39
C GLU A 466 16.40 -4.28 7.51
N PRO A 467 17.53 -3.97 8.19
CA PRO A 467 17.57 -2.94 9.21
C PRO A 467 17.51 -1.54 8.60
N THR A 468 16.77 -0.64 9.24
CA THR A 468 16.77 0.78 8.92
C THR A 468 17.72 1.53 9.86
N PHE A 469 17.94 2.83 9.64
CA PHE A 469 18.74 3.67 10.53
C PHE A 469 18.18 3.74 11.96
N GLY A 470 16.89 3.47 12.14
CA GLY A 470 16.29 3.32 13.46
C GLY A 470 16.81 2.10 14.23
N ASP A 471 17.09 0.98 13.56
CA ASP A 471 17.68 -0.21 14.22
C ASP A 471 19.20 -0.14 14.27
N ARG A 472 19.81 0.47 13.24
CA ARG A 472 21.27 0.59 13.08
C ARG A 472 21.71 2.04 12.88
N PRO A 473 21.66 2.88 13.94
CA PRO A 473 22.10 4.28 13.87
C PRO A 473 23.58 4.44 13.55
N ASP A 474 24.38 3.40 13.81
CA ASP A 474 25.80 3.31 13.49
C ASP A 474 26.08 3.42 11.98
N LEU A 475 25.19 2.89 11.14
CA LEU A 475 25.30 3.00 9.68
C LEU A 475 25.15 4.45 9.22
N LEU A 476 24.25 5.20 9.83
CA LEU A 476 24.06 6.63 9.52
C LEU A 476 25.29 7.45 9.91
N LEU A 477 25.85 7.18 11.09
CA LEU A 477 27.08 7.84 11.58
C LEU A 477 28.26 7.58 10.64
N THR A 478 28.46 6.32 10.26
CA THR A 478 29.56 5.91 9.40
C THR A 478 29.42 6.56 8.01
N ALA A 479 28.23 6.50 7.41
CA ALA A 479 27.94 7.13 6.11
C ALA A 479 28.19 8.64 6.13
N ALA A 480 27.83 9.34 7.22
CA ALA A 480 28.07 10.77 7.32
C ALA A 480 29.54 11.13 7.53
N ALA A 481 30.31 10.31 8.25
CA ALA A 481 31.74 10.50 8.40
C ALA A 481 32.49 10.27 7.07
N GLU A 482 32.11 9.24 6.31
CA GLU A 482 32.61 9.00 4.96
C GLU A 482 32.26 10.18 4.05
N PHE A 483 31.00 10.62 4.05
CA PHE A 483 30.55 11.77 3.27
C PHE A 483 31.32 13.05 3.63
N ALA A 484 31.57 13.29 4.91
CA ALA A 484 32.37 14.42 5.40
C ALA A 484 33.81 14.38 4.85
N SER A 485 34.39 13.20 4.74
CA SER A 485 35.75 12.99 4.23
C SER A 485 35.84 13.17 2.71
N HIS A 486 34.89 12.61 1.96
CA HIS A 486 34.88 12.68 0.49
C HIS A 486 34.59 14.09 -0.04
N THR A 487 33.68 14.84 0.60
CA THR A 487 33.33 16.21 0.18
C THR A 487 34.39 17.26 0.54
N ALA A 488 35.31 16.96 1.46
CA ALA A 488 36.44 17.83 1.77
C ALA A 488 37.51 17.83 0.65
N CYS A 489 37.59 16.77 -0.16
CA CYS A 489 38.57 16.63 -1.25
C CYS A 489 38.11 17.18 -2.61
N LEU A 490 36.85 17.63 -2.77
CA LEU A 490 36.29 18.08 -4.04
C LEU A 490 35.56 19.44 -3.88
N PRO A 491 36.27 20.59 -4.05
CA PRO A 491 35.68 21.92 -3.88
C PRO A 491 34.45 22.17 -4.77
N ASN A 492 34.44 21.62 -5.98
CA ASN A 492 33.34 21.80 -6.95
C ASN A 492 32.09 20.95 -6.62
N MET A 493 32.19 19.92 -5.77
CA MET A 493 31.02 19.18 -5.29
C MET A 493 30.29 19.90 -4.15
N GLN A 494 30.99 20.72 -3.37
CA GLN A 494 30.39 21.46 -2.26
C GLN A 494 29.29 22.41 -2.75
N SER A 495 29.51 23.11 -3.88
CA SER A 495 28.50 23.99 -4.48
C SER A 495 27.28 23.24 -5.05
N GLY A 496 27.47 22.04 -5.60
CA GLY A 496 26.37 21.19 -6.10
C GLY A 496 25.52 20.60 -4.96
N ILE A 497 26.15 20.26 -3.84
CA ILE A 497 25.49 19.73 -2.63
C ILE A 497 24.82 20.85 -1.83
N GLU A 498 25.44 22.03 -1.73
CA GLU A 498 24.81 23.21 -1.13
C GLU A 498 23.60 23.69 -1.92
N CYS A 499 23.60 23.58 -3.26
CA CYS A 499 22.41 23.79 -4.09
C CYS A 499 21.29 22.74 -3.88
N ILE A 500 21.62 21.54 -3.43
CA ILE A 500 20.64 20.50 -3.05
C ILE A 500 20.08 20.77 -1.63
N ILE A 501 20.88 21.36 -0.75
CA ILE A 501 20.54 21.67 0.65
C ILE A 501 19.84 23.04 0.79
N ALA A 502 20.13 23.99 -0.09
CA ALA A 502 19.44 25.28 -0.15
C ALA A 502 18.04 25.07 -0.74
N GLU A 503 17.03 25.04 0.12
CA GLU A 503 15.61 24.87 -0.24
C GLU A 503 15.08 25.92 -1.25
N ASP A 504 15.86 26.95 -1.61
CA ASP A 504 15.41 28.12 -2.37
C ASP A 504 16.18 28.44 -3.68
N ALA A 505 17.18 27.66 -4.10
CA ALA A 505 17.96 27.97 -5.32
C ALA A 505 17.56 27.16 -6.56
N ILE A 506 16.26 27.07 -6.84
CA ILE A 506 15.70 26.22 -7.91
C ILE A 506 14.97 27.08 -8.96
N ALA A 507 15.70 27.98 -9.59
CA ALA A 507 15.26 28.73 -10.77
C ALA A 507 16.25 28.47 -11.90
N ASP A 508 16.04 27.38 -12.64
CA ASP A 508 16.37 27.26 -14.08
C ASP A 508 16.24 25.80 -14.54
N ALA A 509 15.08 25.45 -15.10
CA ALA A 509 14.92 24.35 -16.06
C ALA A 509 13.60 24.52 -16.84
N ASP A 510 13.73 24.51 -18.15
CA ASP A 510 12.84 24.87 -19.27
C ASP A 510 11.36 24.39 -19.34
N ARG A 511 10.72 23.92 -18.25
CA ARG A 511 9.23 23.87 -18.18
C ARG A 511 8.71 24.19 -16.77
N PRO A 512 7.69 25.06 -16.62
CA PRO A 512 7.14 25.42 -15.32
C PRO A 512 6.55 24.19 -14.62
N GLY A 513 7.18 23.78 -13.51
CA GLY A 513 6.69 22.74 -12.60
C GLY A 513 7.38 21.38 -12.66
N GLY A 514 8.33 21.13 -13.58
CA GLY A 514 9.04 19.85 -13.66
C GLY A 514 9.74 19.45 -12.36
N ARG A 515 10.59 20.33 -11.83
CA ARG A 515 11.30 20.10 -10.55
C ARG A 515 10.35 19.97 -9.36
N ARG A 516 9.16 20.58 -9.41
CA ARG A 516 8.11 20.40 -8.40
C ARG A 516 7.51 19.00 -8.41
N TYR A 517 7.29 18.40 -9.59
CA TYR A 517 6.81 17.01 -9.67
C TYR A 517 7.83 16.01 -9.13
N VAL A 518 9.13 16.27 -9.35
CA VAL A 518 10.23 15.48 -8.74
C VAL A 518 10.14 15.56 -7.22
N ALA A 519 10.11 16.77 -6.64
CA ALA A 519 10.02 16.94 -5.19
C ALA A 519 8.75 16.32 -4.57
N ASP A 520 7.59 16.47 -5.23
CA ASP A 520 6.32 15.89 -4.79
C ASP A 520 6.34 14.34 -4.94
N ARG A 521 6.98 13.78 -5.97
CA ARG A 521 7.21 12.33 -6.12
C ARG A 521 8.12 11.79 -5.02
N ASP A 522 9.22 12.47 -4.74
CA ASP A 522 10.19 12.01 -3.75
C ASP A 522 9.63 12.08 -2.33
N ARG A 523 8.77 13.08 -2.05
CA ARG A 523 7.94 13.09 -0.84
C ARG A 523 7.00 11.88 -0.76
N SER A 524 6.48 11.41 -1.90
CA SER A 524 5.65 10.20 -1.94
C SER A 524 6.47 8.93 -1.69
N ARG A 525 7.71 8.85 -2.19
CA ARG A 525 8.65 7.75 -1.88
C ARG A 525 9.03 7.71 -0.41
N ASP A 526 9.26 8.87 0.21
CA ASP A 526 9.46 8.93 1.67
C ASP A 526 8.24 8.42 2.45
N ALA A 527 7.03 8.72 2.00
CA ALA A 527 5.83 8.16 2.59
C ALA A 527 5.79 6.62 2.43
N VAL A 528 6.19 6.08 1.27
CA VAL A 528 6.35 4.62 1.07
C VAL A 528 7.33 4.03 2.09
N ALA A 529 8.52 4.61 2.25
CA ALA A 529 9.53 4.13 3.21
C ALA A 529 8.99 4.16 4.64
N ARG A 530 8.33 5.26 5.03
CA ARG A 530 7.74 5.41 6.37
C ARG A 530 6.64 4.38 6.66
N ILE A 531 5.75 4.15 5.70
CA ILE A 531 4.68 3.15 5.83
C ILE A 531 5.29 1.73 5.88
N THR A 532 6.33 1.47 5.09
CA THR A 532 7.05 0.19 5.08
C THR A 532 7.71 -0.08 6.43
N HIS A 533 8.37 0.92 7.01
CA HIS A 533 8.92 0.82 8.36
C HIS A 533 7.84 0.57 9.42
N CYS A 534 6.67 1.22 9.32
CA CYS A 534 5.54 0.94 10.21
C CYS A 534 5.04 -0.52 10.06
N LEU A 535 4.89 -1.00 8.82
CA LEU A 535 4.55 -2.41 8.54
C LEU A 535 5.57 -3.36 9.14
N ARG A 536 6.85 -3.06 9.01
CA ARG A 536 7.94 -3.84 9.56
C ARG A 536 7.86 -3.97 11.09
N LEU A 537 7.62 -2.87 11.80
CA LEU A 537 7.43 -2.92 13.26
C LEU A 537 6.19 -3.74 13.66
N LEU A 538 5.09 -3.60 12.91
CA LEU A 538 3.86 -4.39 13.13
C LEU A 538 4.09 -5.90 12.87
N VAL A 539 4.84 -6.24 11.82
CA VAL A 539 5.20 -7.62 11.46
C VAL A 539 6.10 -8.23 12.53
N ARG A 540 7.13 -7.51 12.99
CA ARG A 540 8.04 -7.99 14.05
C ARG A 540 7.31 -8.22 15.38
N GLU A 541 6.42 -7.31 15.77
CA GLU A 541 5.59 -7.53 16.96
C GLU A 541 4.67 -8.73 16.78
N ARG A 542 4.04 -8.90 15.61
CA ARG A 542 3.22 -10.08 15.31
C ARG A 542 4.04 -11.36 15.39
N ALA A 543 5.22 -11.38 14.79
CA ALA A 543 6.14 -12.52 14.80
C ALA A 543 6.55 -12.88 16.23
N THR A 544 6.92 -11.88 17.03
CA THR A 544 7.25 -12.05 18.45
C THR A 544 6.10 -12.70 19.23
N ARG A 545 4.85 -12.30 18.99
CA ARG A 545 3.67 -12.93 19.61
C ARG A 545 3.44 -14.37 19.13
N LEU A 546 3.70 -14.65 17.86
CA LEU A 546 3.61 -16.01 17.32
C LEU A 546 4.69 -16.92 17.91
N VAL A 547 5.92 -16.43 18.13
CA VAL A 547 6.97 -17.16 18.83
C VAL A 547 6.57 -17.44 20.28
N ARG A 548 6.10 -16.41 21.01
CA ARG A 548 5.63 -16.57 22.40
C ARG A 548 4.47 -17.57 22.55
N SER A 549 3.64 -17.73 21.52
CA SER A 549 2.55 -18.71 21.49
C SER A 549 2.95 -20.07 20.93
N GLY A 550 4.24 -20.30 20.65
CA GLY A 550 4.77 -21.55 20.12
C GLY A 550 4.37 -21.84 18.67
N ARG A 551 3.93 -20.82 17.92
CA ARG A 551 3.53 -20.94 16.52
C ARG A 551 4.70 -20.72 15.57
N LEU A 552 5.58 -19.77 15.85
CA LEU A 552 6.82 -19.60 15.10
C LEU A 552 8.02 -20.02 15.96
N VAL A 553 9.12 -20.40 15.30
CA VAL A 553 10.38 -20.71 15.98
C VAL A 553 11.24 -19.45 16.01
N ASP A 554 11.41 -18.81 14.86
CA ASP A 554 12.18 -17.58 14.70
C ASP A 554 11.25 -16.41 14.29
N PRO A 555 11.37 -15.21 14.86
CA PRO A 555 10.64 -14.04 14.38
C PRO A 555 10.82 -13.77 12.87
N ASP A 556 11.98 -14.07 12.31
CA ASP A 556 12.31 -13.83 10.90
C ASP A 556 11.59 -14.81 9.97
N ASP A 557 11.09 -15.94 10.49
CA ASP A 557 10.21 -16.86 9.75
C ASP A 557 8.95 -16.14 9.23
N ALA A 558 8.52 -15.06 9.89
CA ALA A 558 7.34 -14.29 9.51
C ALA A 558 7.45 -13.68 8.10
N CYS A 559 8.66 -13.33 7.65
CA CYS A 559 8.86 -12.72 6.33
C CYS A 559 8.72 -13.74 5.17
N TYR A 560 8.66 -15.04 5.49
CA TYR A 560 8.38 -16.11 4.52
C TYR A 560 6.89 -16.45 4.41
N LEU A 561 6.04 -15.75 5.15
CA LEU A 561 4.58 -15.82 5.04
C LEU A 561 4.06 -14.65 4.19
N THR A 562 2.95 -14.85 3.50
CA THR A 562 2.16 -13.74 2.95
C THR A 562 1.53 -12.93 4.07
N PHE A 563 1.07 -11.71 3.76
CA PHE A 563 0.45 -10.84 4.75
C PHE A 563 -0.76 -11.49 5.41
N ASP A 564 -1.61 -12.16 4.63
CA ASP A 564 -2.83 -12.78 5.15
C ASP A 564 -2.51 -14.03 5.99
N GLU A 565 -1.51 -14.83 5.60
CA GLU A 565 -1.02 -15.97 6.39
C GLU A 565 -0.39 -15.53 7.72
N LEU A 566 0.30 -14.38 7.77
CA LEU A 566 0.89 -13.88 9.02
C LEU A 566 -0.16 -13.62 10.11
N PHE A 567 -1.32 -13.08 9.72
CA PHE A 567 -2.40 -12.79 10.67
C PHE A 567 -3.39 -13.94 10.83
N CYS A 568 -3.53 -14.81 9.82
CA CYS A 568 -4.34 -16.01 9.84
C CYS A 568 -3.53 -17.24 9.39
N PRO A 569 -2.60 -17.77 10.22
CA PRO A 569 -1.67 -18.79 9.76
C PRO A 569 -2.40 -20.10 9.44
N PRO A 570 -2.21 -20.66 8.23
CA PRO A 570 -2.82 -21.92 7.84
C PRO A 570 -2.21 -23.08 8.64
N ARG A 571 -2.76 -24.30 8.51
CA ARG A 571 -2.28 -25.45 9.30
C ARG A 571 -0.89 -25.93 8.89
N ASP A 572 -0.55 -25.77 7.62
CA ASP A 572 0.68 -26.18 6.93
C ASP A 572 1.76 -25.08 6.87
N TYR A 573 1.58 -23.98 7.59
CA TYR A 573 2.47 -22.80 7.52
C TYR A 573 3.95 -23.10 7.80
N ALA A 574 4.28 -24.05 8.69
CA ALA A 574 5.66 -24.45 8.96
C ALA A 574 6.35 -25.06 7.72
N GLU A 575 5.64 -25.92 6.99
CA GLU A 575 6.12 -26.53 5.74
C GLU A 575 6.30 -25.45 4.66
N ARG A 576 5.37 -24.47 4.59
CA ARG A 576 5.47 -23.33 3.67
C ARG A 576 6.71 -22.48 3.94
N ILE A 577 7.00 -22.17 5.21
CA ILE A 577 8.18 -21.38 5.59
C ILE A 577 9.46 -22.08 5.13
N VAL A 578 9.60 -23.37 5.43
CA VAL A 578 10.79 -24.17 5.02
C VAL A 578 10.95 -24.19 3.51
N SER A 579 9.86 -24.47 2.77
CA SER A 579 9.84 -24.50 1.32
C SER A 579 10.27 -23.15 0.71
N ARG A 580 9.67 -22.05 1.19
CA ARG A 580 9.92 -20.70 0.66
C ARG A 580 11.31 -20.18 1.04
N ARG A 581 11.80 -20.47 2.24
CA ARG A 581 13.18 -20.15 2.65
C ARG A 581 14.19 -20.85 1.74
N THR A 582 13.95 -22.13 1.44
CA THR A 582 14.81 -22.90 0.54
C THR A 582 14.78 -22.32 -0.88
N ALA A 583 13.60 -21.95 -1.37
CA ALA A 583 13.44 -21.35 -2.70
C ALA A 583 14.19 -20.01 -2.84
N VAL A 584 14.12 -19.14 -1.82
CA VAL A 584 14.84 -17.84 -1.81
C VAL A 584 16.35 -18.03 -1.69
N SER A 585 16.80 -19.04 -0.94
CA SER A 585 18.23 -19.32 -0.71
C SER A 585 18.87 -20.17 -1.83
N ALA A 586 18.08 -20.66 -2.79
CA ALA A 586 18.57 -21.57 -3.82
C ALA A 586 19.54 -20.86 -4.78
N PRO A 587 20.69 -21.48 -5.13
CA PRO A 587 21.75 -20.84 -5.92
C PRO A 587 21.32 -20.41 -7.33
N GLY A 588 20.18 -20.88 -7.86
CA GLY A 588 19.61 -20.40 -9.14
C GLY A 588 18.97 -19.01 -9.08
N ALA A 589 18.61 -18.50 -7.89
CA ALA A 589 18.14 -17.12 -7.70
C ALA A 589 19.31 -16.11 -7.62
N GLN A 590 20.48 -16.57 -7.16
CA GLN A 590 21.70 -15.75 -7.02
C GLN A 590 22.67 -15.88 -8.23
N ALA A 591 22.60 -16.96 -9.02
CA ALA A 591 23.56 -17.26 -10.08
C ALA A 591 23.43 -16.42 -11.37
N ILE A 592 22.45 -15.51 -11.49
CA ILE A 592 22.38 -14.54 -12.61
C ILE A 592 23.08 -13.21 -12.25
N GLY A 593 23.71 -13.12 -11.06
CA GLY A 593 24.28 -11.88 -10.52
C GLY A 593 25.81 -11.83 -10.41
N ARG A 594 26.56 -12.79 -10.94
CA ARG A 594 28.03 -12.89 -10.75
C ARG A 594 28.90 -12.60 -11.98
N GLU A 595 28.42 -11.78 -12.92
CA GLU A 595 29.26 -11.24 -14.01
C GLU A 595 29.47 -9.73 -13.99
N THR A 596 29.07 -9.02 -12.93
CA THR A 596 29.49 -7.62 -12.73
C THR A 596 30.46 -7.53 -11.57
N GLU A 597 31.73 -7.27 -11.91
CA GLU A 597 32.77 -6.84 -11.00
C GLU A 597 32.26 -5.77 -10.01
N PRO A 598 32.83 -5.69 -8.79
CA PRO A 598 32.43 -4.70 -7.82
C PRO A 598 32.72 -3.30 -8.39
N ARG A 599 31.65 -2.58 -8.77
CA ARG A 599 31.73 -1.13 -8.93
C ARG A 599 31.93 -0.53 -7.54
N THR A 600 33.19 -0.40 -7.15
CA THR A 600 33.61 0.57 -6.16
C THR A 600 33.09 1.92 -6.61
N ALA A 601 32.11 2.47 -5.89
CA ALA A 601 31.89 3.91 -5.93
C ALA A 601 33.23 4.54 -5.50
N PHE A 602 33.81 5.35 -6.39
CA PHE A 602 35.15 5.96 -6.28
C PHE A 602 36.35 5.06 -6.65
N GLY A 603 36.72 5.09 -7.94
CA GLY A 603 38.03 4.69 -8.47
C GLY A 603 38.49 5.71 -9.52
N PRO A 604 39.81 5.96 -9.69
CA PRO A 604 40.33 7.18 -10.28
C PRO A 604 40.13 7.21 -11.80
N ALA A 605 39.85 8.41 -12.33
CA ALA A 605 39.81 8.66 -13.76
C ALA A 605 41.24 8.70 -14.31
N ASP A 606 41.64 7.67 -15.06
CA ASP A 606 42.83 7.75 -15.90
C ASP A 606 42.53 8.59 -17.15
N ARG A 607 43.36 9.63 -17.34
CA ARG A 607 43.50 10.43 -18.56
C ARG A 607 44.50 9.76 -19.52
N PRO A 608 44.44 10.04 -20.82
CA PRO A 608 45.05 11.26 -21.35
C PRO A 608 44.06 12.39 -21.69
#